data_AF-A0A9Y2IDL4-F1
#
_entry.id   AF-A0A9Y2IDL4-F1
#
_cell.length_a   1.000
_cell.length_b   1.000
_cell.length_c   1.000
_cell.angle_alpha   90.00
_cell.angle_beta   90.00
_cell.angle_gamma   90.00
#
_symmetry.space_group_name_H-M   'P 1'
#
loop_
_entity.id
_entity.type
_entity.pdbx_description
1 polymer ?
#
loop_
_entity_poly.entity_id
_entity_poly.type
_entity_poly.pdbx_seq_one_letter_code
_entity_poly.pdbx_strand_id
1 'polypeptide(L)'
;MEALVVRLSQLDSEAEGAIRVVMFYDTLIRRRVDLAALARASAGLAECVAGIRLDGTGQTFRVAPDGPAPSAGRASTTVAITLDDEQIGAVWLERPSPLPLDRLLLDRLAIAAAAVVERYGPARTTMADPALVELAISPGTDDAARARALRLLGFATEAPVRVVAVRSPLPLDQLGALVCPARPVKAAPLGEVGVLLLTAVDASRFPPDVRAGIGSPGPLPRSWLSARTALRFTTSRQPVVDYRSLGALALLAHVPGDAARDNTDVAALAGLGADDHRVRAFFQRSRRDHPREGARSDRVGTVGWPCSPTPGRIP
;
A
#
# COMPACT_ATOMS: atom_id res chain seq x y z
N MET A 1 19.92 19.38 54.66
CA MET A 1 19.38 20.53 53.91
C MET A 1 20.03 20.69 52.54
N GLU A 2 21.35 20.56 52.41
CA GLU A 2 22.05 20.71 51.11
C GLU A 2 21.55 19.78 49.99
N ALA A 3 21.27 18.51 50.28
CA ALA A 3 20.75 17.56 49.29
C ALA A 3 19.37 17.96 48.70
N LEU A 4 18.57 18.72 49.44
CA LEU A 4 17.28 19.24 48.95
C LEU A 4 17.48 20.50 48.09
N VAL A 5 18.41 21.37 48.47
CA VAL A 5 18.75 22.57 47.68
C VAL A 5 19.34 22.19 46.33
N VAL A 6 20.25 21.21 46.29
CA VAL A 6 20.81 20.68 45.03
C VAL A 6 19.73 20.06 44.14
N ARG A 7 18.79 19.30 44.73
CA ARG A 7 17.66 18.73 43.97
C ARG A 7 16.70 19.80 43.44
N LEU A 8 16.43 20.86 44.21
CA LEU A 8 15.60 21.97 43.73
C LEU A 8 16.29 22.74 42.60
N SER A 9 17.58 23.06 42.73
CA SER A 9 18.33 23.73 41.67
C SER A 9 18.39 22.89 40.39
N GLN A 10 18.52 21.57 40.51
CA GLN A 10 18.44 20.66 39.36
C GLN A 10 17.06 20.69 38.72
N LEU A 11 15.98 20.61 39.50
CA LEU A 11 14.61 20.70 39.00
C LEU A 11 14.32 22.04 38.31
N ASP A 12 14.80 23.16 38.85
CA ASP A 12 14.64 24.48 38.21
C ASP A 12 15.39 24.57 36.88
N SER A 13 16.62 24.01 36.81
CA SER A 13 17.40 23.96 35.58
C SER A 13 16.75 23.07 34.51
N GLU A 14 16.15 21.95 34.92
CA GLU A 14 15.42 21.05 34.03
C GLU A 14 14.11 21.69 33.54
N ALA A 15 13.38 22.39 34.41
CA ALA A 15 12.15 23.11 34.05
C ALA A 15 12.43 24.24 33.05
N GLU A 16 13.48 25.03 33.28
CA GLU A 16 13.89 26.08 32.34
C GLU A 16 14.36 25.47 31.00
N GLY A 17 15.09 24.36 31.06
CA GLY A 17 15.49 23.59 29.88
C GLY A 17 14.29 23.07 29.09
N ALA A 18 13.27 22.55 29.78
CA ALA A 18 12.04 22.07 29.17
C ALA A 18 11.29 23.18 28.42
N ILE A 19 11.14 24.35 29.03
CA ILE A 19 10.52 25.53 28.39
C ILE A 19 11.30 25.92 27.12
N ARG A 20 12.64 25.93 27.19
CA ARG A 20 13.49 26.24 26.04
C ARG A 20 13.28 25.25 24.88
N VAL A 21 13.20 23.95 25.17
CA VAL A 21 12.90 22.92 24.16
C VAL A 21 11.53 23.15 23.52
N VAL A 22 10.49 23.42 24.31
CA VAL A 22 9.14 23.68 23.77
C VAL A 22 9.14 24.90 22.86
N MET A 23 9.71 26.02 23.32
CA MET A 23 9.80 27.28 22.57
C MET A 23 10.60 27.14 21.27
N PHE A 24 11.66 26.34 21.28
CA PHE A 24 12.46 26.03 20.10
C PHE A 24 11.60 25.37 19.01
N TYR A 25 10.91 24.28 19.34
CA TYR A 25 10.07 23.57 18.36
C TYR A 25 8.85 24.38 17.94
N ASP A 26 8.22 25.13 18.85
CA ASP A 26 7.14 26.06 18.49
C ASP A 26 7.61 27.10 17.48
N THR A 27 8.83 27.61 17.62
CA THR A 27 9.43 28.55 16.67
C THR A 27 9.63 27.91 15.30
N LEU A 28 10.13 26.67 15.24
CA LEU A 28 10.30 25.94 13.98
C LEU A 28 8.97 25.66 13.28
N ILE A 29 7.94 25.24 14.02
CA ILE A 29 6.59 25.00 13.50
C ILE A 29 5.98 26.29 12.94
N ARG A 30 6.14 27.42 13.65
CA ARG A 30 5.69 28.75 13.20
C ARG A 30 6.43 29.22 11.95
N ARG A 31 7.75 29.01 11.88
CA ARG A 31 8.61 29.37 10.73
C ARG A 31 8.45 28.45 9.53
N ARG A 32 7.70 27.35 9.67
CA ARG A 32 7.39 26.40 8.60
C ARG A 32 8.64 25.77 7.95
N VAL A 33 9.58 25.34 8.78
CA VAL A 33 10.78 24.65 8.31
C VAL A 33 10.42 23.28 7.70
N ASP A 34 11.22 22.80 6.74
CA ASP A 34 11.08 21.46 6.17
C ASP A 34 11.66 20.37 7.10
N LEU A 35 11.45 19.09 6.78
CA LEU A 35 11.92 17.96 7.59
C LEU A 35 13.46 17.90 7.71
N ALA A 36 14.18 18.30 6.66
CA ALA A 36 15.64 18.30 6.67
C ALA A 36 16.20 19.39 7.60
N ALA A 37 15.62 20.58 7.56
CA ALA A 37 15.93 21.69 8.45
C ALA A 37 15.52 21.38 9.90
N LEU A 38 14.37 20.72 10.10
CA LEU A 38 13.93 20.26 11.41
C LEU A 38 14.92 19.24 12.00
N ALA A 39 15.34 18.24 11.23
CA ALA A 39 16.34 17.26 11.68
C ALA A 39 17.69 17.92 12.02
N ARG A 40 18.16 18.86 11.19
CA ARG A 40 19.40 19.61 11.43
C ARG A 40 19.32 20.48 12.69
N ALA A 41 18.24 21.22 12.87
CA ALA A 41 18.01 22.04 14.04
C ALA A 41 17.95 21.19 15.31
N SER A 42 17.32 20.01 15.23
CA SER A 42 17.22 19.04 16.33
C SER A 42 18.58 18.44 16.68
N ALA A 43 19.41 18.11 15.70
CA ALA A 43 20.78 17.63 15.91
C ALA A 43 21.65 18.68 16.60
N GLY A 44 21.50 19.96 16.23
CA GLY A 44 22.17 21.08 16.88
C GLY A 44 21.70 21.30 18.32
N LEU A 45 20.39 21.24 18.58
CA LEU A 45 19.84 21.38 19.95
C LEU A 45 20.24 20.20 20.86
N ALA A 46 20.24 18.98 20.30
CA ALA A 46 20.57 17.77 21.06
C ALA A 46 22.08 17.57 21.21
N GLU A 47 22.91 18.26 20.42
CA GLU A 47 24.37 18.04 20.31
C GLU A 47 24.72 16.57 20.02
N CYS A 48 23.88 15.89 19.24
CA CYS A 48 24.09 14.51 18.81
C CYS A 48 23.35 14.24 17.49
N VAL A 49 23.53 13.04 16.93
CA VAL A 49 22.80 12.66 15.72
C VAL A 49 21.30 12.61 16.04
N ALA A 50 20.51 13.29 15.21
CA ALA A 50 19.05 13.24 15.24
C ALA A 50 18.52 12.66 13.93
N GLY A 51 17.45 11.88 14.04
CA GLY A 51 16.85 11.21 12.89
C GLY A 51 15.33 11.35 12.83
N ILE A 52 14.82 11.38 11.61
CA ILE A 52 13.41 11.36 11.27
C ILE A 52 13.21 10.34 10.15
N ARG A 53 12.28 9.40 10.33
CA ARG A 53 11.88 8.43 9.31
C ARG A 53 10.37 8.51 9.13
N LEU A 54 9.92 8.57 7.88
CA LEU A 54 8.52 8.46 7.51
C LEU A 54 8.28 7.10 6.86
N ASP A 55 7.37 6.32 7.42
CA ASP A 55 7.11 4.95 6.96
C ASP A 55 6.32 4.95 5.64
N GLY A 56 5.47 5.96 5.41
CA GLY A 56 4.66 6.10 4.19
C GLY A 56 5.47 6.43 2.92
N THR A 57 6.51 7.26 3.03
CA THR A 57 7.36 7.66 1.88
C THR A 57 8.72 6.93 1.86
N GLY A 58 9.08 6.23 2.94
CA GLY A 58 10.42 5.67 3.13
C GLY A 58 11.52 6.73 3.31
N GLN A 59 11.16 8.02 3.38
CA GLN A 59 12.13 9.08 3.55
C GLN A 59 12.77 9.01 4.93
N THR A 60 14.09 9.10 4.95
CA THR A 60 14.89 9.08 6.17
C THR A 60 15.86 10.26 6.15
N PHE A 61 15.77 11.10 7.17
CA PHE A 61 16.69 12.20 7.43
C PHE A 61 17.49 11.83 8.67
N ARG A 62 18.82 11.78 8.55
CA ARG A 62 19.72 11.50 9.66
C ARG A 62 20.85 12.52 9.60
N VAL A 63 20.96 13.36 10.63
CA VAL A 63 21.83 14.54 10.62
C VAL A 63 22.68 14.55 11.88
N ALA A 64 23.99 14.76 11.73
CA ALA A 64 24.90 15.01 12.85
C ALA A 64 25.01 16.52 13.10
N PRO A 65 25.38 16.95 14.32
CA PRO A 65 25.56 18.37 14.64
C PRO A 65 26.60 19.05 13.73
N ASP A 66 27.63 18.32 13.32
CA ASP A 66 28.74 18.83 12.48
C ASP A 66 28.51 18.64 10.96
N GLY A 67 27.37 18.09 10.53
CA GLY A 67 27.08 17.86 9.11
C GLY A 67 26.46 16.49 8.80
N PRO A 68 26.61 15.97 7.56
CA PRO A 68 26.03 14.67 7.19
C PRO A 68 26.66 13.52 8.01
N ALA A 69 25.81 12.71 8.62
CA ALA A 69 26.23 11.63 9.52
C ALA A 69 26.68 10.36 8.75
N PRO A 70 27.71 9.62 9.20
CA PRO A 70 28.18 8.38 8.55
C PRO A 70 27.12 7.26 8.61
N SER A 71 27.01 6.41 7.60
CA SER A 71 25.85 5.52 7.34
C SER A 71 25.43 4.54 8.44
N ALA A 72 26.26 4.31 9.46
CA ALA A 72 25.98 3.40 10.56
C ALA A 72 25.79 4.17 11.89
N GLY A 73 24.70 3.88 12.59
CA GLY A 73 24.39 4.39 13.91
C GLY A 73 23.24 3.63 14.54
N ARG A 74 23.28 3.44 15.86
CA ARG A 74 22.21 2.76 16.62
C ARG A 74 21.45 3.83 17.40
N ALA A 75 20.14 3.89 17.18
CA ALA A 75 19.25 4.75 17.94
C ALA A 75 19.30 4.42 19.43
N SER A 76 19.52 5.42 20.26
CA SER A 76 19.56 5.30 21.71
C SER A 76 18.17 5.43 22.32
N THR A 77 17.36 6.32 21.75
CA THR A 77 15.93 6.49 22.11
C THR A 77 15.15 6.77 20.83
N THR A 78 13.97 6.16 20.70
CA THR A 78 13.08 6.33 19.54
C THR A 78 11.66 6.65 20.02
N VAL A 79 10.98 7.55 19.33
CA VAL A 79 9.58 7.93 19.56
C VAL A 79 8.81 7.86 18.25
N ALA A 80 7.60 7.34 18.29
CA ALA A 80 6.71 7.26 17.14
C ALA A 80 6.23 8.66 16.73
N ILE A 81 6.13 8.92 15.43
CA ILE A 81 5.39 10.07 14.89
C ILE A 81 3.97 9.60 14.67
N THR A 82 3.00 10.25 15.30
CA THR A 82 1.58 9.97 15.13
C THR A 82 0.85 11.15 14.49
N LEU A 83 -0.05 10.85 13.55
CA LEU A 83 -0.93 11.82 12.89
C LEU A 83 -2.30 11.15 12.70
N ASP A 84 -3.37 11.77 13.21
CA ASP A 84 -4.73 11.22 13.24
C ASP A 84 -4.79 9.82 13.87
N ASP A 85 -4.16 9.65 15.04
CA ASP A 85 -4.03 8.38 15.78
C ASP A 85 -3.31 7.24 15.04
N GLU A 86 -2.72 7.51 13.88
CA GLU A 86 -1.92 6.54 13.12
C GLU A 86 -0.42 6.84 13.22
N GLN A 87 0.39 5.80 13.46
CA GLN A 87 1.85 5.93 13.40
C GLN A 87 2.30 6.06 11.94
N ILE A 88 2.86 7.22 11.60
CA ILE A 88 3.32 7.56 10.24
C ILE A 88 4.85 7.52 10.10
N GLY A 89 5.57 7.29 11.20
CA GLY A 89 7.03 7.29 11.21
C GLY A 89 7.62 7.21 12.61
N ALA A 90 8.91 7.53 12.71
CA ALA A 90 9.63 7.58 13.97
C ALA A 90 10.72 8.66 13.96
N VAL A 91 11.03 9.18 15.14
CA VAL A 91 12.14 10.10 15.40
C VAL A 91 13.08 9.47 16.43
N TRP A 92 14.37 9.73 16.32
CA TRP A 92 15.35 9.17 17.26
C TRP A 92 16.56 10.07 17.48
N LEU A 93 17.27 9.81 18.57
CA LEU A 93 18.59 10.36 18.87
C LEU A 93 19.62 9.22 18.94
N GLU A 94 20.87 9.51 18.61
CA GLU A 94 21.99 8.58 18.76
C GLU A 94 23.07 9.20 19.65
N ARG A 95 23.16 8.69 20.87
CA ARG A 95 24.14 9.09 21.89
C ARG A 95 24.43 7.98 22.90
N PRO A 96 25.62 7.94 23.51
CA PRO A 96 26.02 6.82 24.37
C PRO A 96 25.15 6.64 25.63
N SER A 97 24.59 7.72 26.17
CA SER A 97 23.65 7.68 27.31
C SER A 97 22.52 8.70 27.09
N PRO A 98 21.27 8.37 27.45
CA PRO A 98 20.17 9.34 27.47
C PRO A 98 20.44 10.47 28.46
N LEU A 99 20.01 11.68 28.10
CA LEU A 99 19.94 12.85 28.99
C LEU A 99 18.49 13.10 29.44
N PRO A 100 18.27 13.82 30.57
CA PRO A 100 16.94 14.04 31.14
C PRO A 100 15.92 14.65 30.16
N LEU A 101 16.36 15.55 29.28
CA LEU A 101 15.51 16.25 28.31
C LEU A 101 15.32 15.51 26.99
N ASP A 102 16.03 14.40 26.74
CA ASP A 102 15.99 13.70 25.44
C ASP A 102 14.59 13.22 25.10
N ARG A 103 13.84 12.73 26.11
CA ARG A 103 12.47 12.28 25.91
C ARG A 103 11.56 13.42 25.49
N LEU A 104 11.62 14.55 26.20
CA LEU A 104 10.86 15.75 25.87
C LEU A 104 11.23 16.28 24.48
N LEU A 105 12.52 16.31 24.15
CA LEU A 105 13.01 16.72 22.84
C LEU A 105 12.43 15.83 21.75
N LEU A 106 12.44 14.51 21.93
CA LEU A 106 11.85 13.56 20.97
C LEU A 106 10.32 13.68 20.88
N ASP A 107 9.62 13.90 21.99
CA ASP A 107 8.17 14.13 21.98
C ASP A 107 7.83 15.40 21.19
N ARG A 108 8.58 16.48 21.40
CA ARG A 108 8.40 17.75 20.67
C ARG A 108 8.82 17.64 19.21
N LEU A 109 9.87 16.89 18.90
CA LEU A 109 10.29 16.60 17.54
C LEU A 109 9.25 15.77 16.79
N ALA A 110 8.64 14.77 17.43
CA ALA A 110 7.57 13.97 16.84
C ALA A 110 6.35 14.84 16.48
N ILE A 111 5.93 15.72 17.39
CA ILE A 111 4.84 16.69 17.14
C ILE A 111 5.19 17.64 15.99
N ALA A 112 6.42 18.19 15.98
CA ALA A 112 6.86 19.08 14.92
C ALA A 112 6.93 18.36 13.55
N ALA A 113 7.42 17.11 13.52
CA ALA A 113 7.47 16.30 12.32
C ALA A 113 6.05 15.99 11.81
N ALA A 114 5.12 15.63 12.70
CA ALA A 114 3.72 15.42 12.36
C ALA A 114 3.10 16.69 11.74
N ALA A 115 3.32 17.87 12.34
CA ALA A 115 2.83 19.14 11.80
C ALA A 115 3.43 19.50 10.43
N VAL A 116 4.70 19.16 10.18
CA VAL A 116 5.33 19.33 8.87
C VAL A 116 4.73 18.36 7.85
N VAL A 117 4.45 17.11 8.24
CA VAL A 117 3.80 16.11 7.37
C VAL A 117 2.33 16.46 7.10
N GLU A 118 1.59 16.96 8.08
CA GLU A 118 0.22 17.42 7.89
C GLU A 118 0.16 18.59 6.89
N ARG A 119 1.17 19.47 6.94
CA ARG A 119 1.23 20.68 6.10
C ARG A 119 1.82 20.46 4.70
N TYR A 120 2.88 19.66 4.61
CA TYR A 120 3.69 19.48 3.39
C TYR A 120 3.79 18.02 2.96
N GLY A 121 3.27 17.09 3.74
CA GLY A 121 3.17 15.70 3.33
C GLY A 121 2.34 15.65 2.05
N PRO A 122 2.73 14.81 1.08
CA PRO A 122 1.85 14.53 -0.03
C PRO A 122 0.53 14.04 0.57
N ALA A 123 -0.59 14.67 0.19
CA ALA A 123 -1.89 14.17 0.61
C ALA A 123 -1.91 12.66 0.36
N ARG A 124 -2.24 11.87 1.40
CA ARG A 124 -2.16 10.40 1.39
C ARG A 124 -2.78 9.83 0.12
N THR A 125 -3.79 10.53 -0.39
CA THR A 125 -4.26 10.49 -1.77
C THR A 125 -4.16 11.87 -2.41
N THR A 126 -3.45 11.97 -3.53
CA THR A 126 -3.47 13.19 -4.36
C THR A 126 -3.80 12.80 -5.79
N MET A 127 -4.61 13.63 -6.43
CA MET A 127 -4.65 13.68 -7.88
C MET A 127 -3.23 14.00 -8.37
N ALA A 128 -2.64 13.06 -9.10
CA ALA A 128 -1.36 13.23 -9.75
C ALA A 128 -1.56 13.88 -11.12
N ASP A 129 -0.49 14.49 -11.62
CA ASP A 129 -0.41 14.89 -13.03
C ASP A 129 -0.61 13.66 -13.92
N PRO A 130 -1.66 13.63 -14.78
CA PRO A 130 -1.91 12.52 -15.70
C PRO A 130 -0.71 12.19 -16.59
N ALA A 131 0.09 13.19 -16.98
CA ALA A 131 1.27 12.97 -17.82
C ALA A 131 2.36 12.19 -17.08
N LEU A 132 2.56 12.44 -15.78
CA LEU A 132 3.51 11.68 -14.96
C LEU A 132 3.03 10.24 -14.74
N VAL A 133 1.72 10.05 -14.54
CA VAL A 133 1.14 8.70 -14.41
C VAL A 133 1.27 7.92 -15.72
N GLU A 134 0.96 8.56 -16.85
CA GLU A 134 1.11 7.97 -18.18
C GLU A 134 2.58 7.59 -18.45
N LEU A 135 3.52 8.47 -18.12
CA LEU A 135 4.96 8.19 -18.24
C LEU A 135 5.38 6.99 -17.38
N ALA A 136 4.81 6.84 -16.18
CA ALA A 136 5.15 5.73 -15.28
C ALA A 136 4.67 4.37 -15.82
N ILE A 137 3.49 4.32 -16.47
CA ILE A 137 2.86 3.08 -16.91
C ILE A 137 3.05 2.77 -18.41
N SER A 138 3.62 3.71 -19.17
CA SER A 138 3.79 3.54 -20.61
C SER A 138 4.86 2.50 -20.95
N PRO A 139 4.59 1.60 -21.93
CA PRO A 139 5.55 0.58 -22.35
C PRO A 139 6.74 1.17 -23.12
N GLY A 140 6.55 2.31 -23.80
CA GLY A 140 7.59 2.97 -24.59
C GLY A 140 8.56 3.85 -23.78
N THR A 141 8.30 4.04 -22.49
CA THR A 141 9.15 4.85 -21.61
C THR A 141 10.39 4.07 -21.19
N ASP A 142 11.56 4.69 -21.21
CA ASP A 142 12.78 4.08 -20.67
C ASP A 142 12.74 3.98 -19.13
N ASP A 143 13.57 3.11 -18.56
CA ASP A 143 13.55 2.83 -17.13
C ASP A 143 13.95 4.04 -16.27
N ALA A 144 14.83 4.91 -16.76
CA ALA A 144 15.30 6.08 -16.04
C ALA A 144 14.21 7.17 -15.95
N ALA A 145 13.52 7.43 -17.06
CA ALA A 145 12.37 8.32 -17.12
C ALA A 145 11.22 7.81 -16.23
N ARG A 146 10.96 6.49 -16.23
CA ARG A 146 9.97 5.87 -15.35
C ARG A 146 10.34 6.01 -13.87
N ALA A 147 11.58 5.73 -13.51
CA ALA A 147 12.06 5.89 -12.14
C ALA A 147 12.00 7.35 -11.68
N ARG A 148 12.27 8.31 -12.58
CA ARG A 148 12.07 9.74 -12.32
C ARG A 148 10.61 10.08 -12.10
N ALA A 149 9.69 9.60 -12.95
CA ALA A 149 8.26 9.81 -12.79
C ALA A 149 7.76 9.29 -11.43
N LEU A 150 8.15 8.07 -11.04
CA LEU A 150 7.77 7.50 -9.74
C LEU A 150 8.27 8.31 -8.55
N ARG A 151 9.51 8.83 -8.62
CA ARG A 151 10.04 9.72 -7.59
C ARG A 151 9.28 11.04 -7.51
N LEU A 152 8.92 11.64 -8.64
CA LEU A 152 8.10 12.86 -8.68
C LEU A 152 6.68 12.61 -8.15
N LEU A 153 6.17 11.40 -8.34
CA LEU A 153 4.91 10.91 -7.78
C LEU A 153 5.04 10.54 -6.28
N GLY A 154 6.23 10.62 -5.68
CA GLY A 154 6.46 10.36 -4.26
C GLY A 154 6.56 8.88 -3.88
N PHE A 155 6.75 7.97 -4.84
CA PHE A 155 7.03 6.56 -4.55
C PHE A 155 8.52 6.34 -4.24
N ALA A 156 8.79 5.53 -3.22
CA ALA A 156 10.14 5.09 -2.89
C ALA A 156 10.69 4.14 -3.97
N THR A 157 12.00 4.22 -4.23
CA THR A 157 12.67 3.48 -5.32
C THR A 157 12.54 1.96 -5.22
N GLU A 158 12.44 1.42 -3.99
CA GLU A 158 12.43 -0.03 -3.73
C GLU A 158 11.03 -0.59 -3.45
N ALA A 159 9.99 0.26 -3.39
CA ALA A 159 8.65 -0.21 -3.06
C ALA A 159 7.95 -0.76 -4.31
N PRO A 160 7.42 -2.00 -4.29
CA PRO A 160 6.70 -2.54 -5.44
C PRO A 160 5.39 -1.79 -5.64
N VAL A 161 5.33 -0.95 -6.69
CA VAL A 161 4.13 -0.21 -7.07
C VAL A 161 3.22 -1.12 -7.92
N ARG A 162 1.93 -1.14 -7.56
CA ARG A 162 0.85 -1.85 -8.27
C ARG A 162 -0.01 -0.83 -9.01
N VAL A 163 -0.61 -1.27 -10.11
CA VAL A 163 -1.57 -0.47 -10.88
C VAL A 163 -2.98 -1.06 -10.71
N VAL A 164 -3.95 -0.19 -10.44
CA VAL A 164 -5.38 -0.54 -10.48
C VAL A 164 -6.07 0.34 -11.51
N ALA A 165 -6.82 -0.30 -12.41
CA ALA A 165 -7.69 0.36 -13.38
C ALA A 165 -9.10 0.43 -12.80
N VAL A 166 -9.71 1.62 -12.75
CA VAL A 166 -11.01 1.82 -12.10
C VAL A 166 -12.00 2.54 -13.01
N ARG A 167 -13.28 2.16 -12.90
CA ARG A 167 -14.43 2.96 -13.32
C ARG A 167 -15.27 3.21 -12.09
N SER A 168 -15.40 4.47 -11.74
CA SER A 168 -15.96 4.89 -10.46
C SER A 168 -16.86 6.11 -10.67
N PRO A 169 -18.05 6.16 -10.05
CA PRO A 169 -18.80 7.39 -9.93
C PRO A 169 -18.19 8.33 -8.86
N LEU A 170 -17.40 7.80 -7.93
CA LEU A 170 -16.67 8.56 -6.93
C LEU A 170 -15.41 9.20 -7.53
N PRO A 171 -15.04 10.42 -7.09
CA PRO A 171 -13.73 11.01 -7.36
C PRO A 171 -12.57 10.06 -7.01
N LEU A 172 -11.54 10.01 -7.86
CA LEU A 172 -10.47 9.02 -7.75
C LEU A 172 -9.60 9.19 -6.50
N ASP A 173 -9.46 10.42 -6.01
CA ASP A 173 -8.79 10.75 -4.76
C ASP A 173 -9.53 10.17 -3.55
N GLN A 174 -10.86 10.32 -3.50
CA GLN A 174 -11.70 9.71 -2.47
C GLN A 174 -11.63 8.19 -2.52
N LEU A 175 -11.68 7.60 -3.72
CA LEU A 175 -11.56 6.16 -3.89
C LEU A 175 -10.20 5.64 -3.42
N GLY A 176 -9.11 6.34 -3.75
CA GLY A 176 -7.77 5.98 -3.29
C GLY A 176 -7.68 5.94 -1.76
N ALA A 177 -8.31 6.89 -1.07
CA ALA A 177 -8.29 6.98 0.39
C ALA A 177 -9.02 5.81 1.05
N LEU A 178 -10.12 5.38 0.44
CA LEU A 178 -10.89 4.23 0.91
C LEU A 178 -10.12 2.92 0.76
N VAL A 179 -9.50 2.71 -0.41
CA VAL A 179 -8.85 1.44 -0.77
C VAL A 179 -7.48 1.26 -0.10
N CYS A 180 -6.77 2.36 0.18
CA CYS A 180 -5.44 2.31 0.79
C CYS A 180 -5.22 3.47 1.79
N PRO A 181 -5.87 3.47 2.96
CA PRO A 181 -5.79 4.59 3.90
C PRO A 181 -4.41 4.77 4.54
N ALA A 182 -3.66 3.67 4.67
CA ALA A 182 -2.38 3.62 5.41
C ALA A 182 -1.15 3.93 4.53
N ARG A 183 -1.31 4.12 3.21
CA ARG A 183 -0.17 4.27 2.28
C ARG A 183 -0.48 5.27 1.16
N PRO A 184 0.55 5.89 0.56
CA PRO A 184 0.33 6.84 -0.52
C PRO A 184 -0.32 6.19 -1.75
N VAL A 185 -1.37 6.84 -2.26
CA VAL A 185 -2.02 6.53 -3.55
C VAL A 185 -1.89 7.75 -4.47
N LYS A 186 -1.46 7.49 -5.70
CA LYS A 186 -1.51 8.49 -6.77
C LYS A 186 -2.57 8.11 -7.78
N ALA A 187 -3.52 9.01 -7.95
CA ALA A 187 -4.68 8.82 -8.78
C ALA A 187 -4.64 9.78 -9.97
N ALA A 188 -4.95 9.30 -11.17
CA ALA A 188 -5.15 10.17 -12.32
C ALA A 188 -6.15 9.56 -13.30
N PRO A 189 -6.95 10.38 -14.01
CA PRO A 189 -7.72 9.91 -15.15
C PRO A 189 -6.79 9.65 -16.33
N LEU A 190 -7.04 8.57 -17.08
CA LEU A 190 -6.38 8.28 -18.34
C LEU A 190 -7.43 7.82 -19.36
N GLY A 191 -7.94 8.79 -20.13
CA GLY A 191 -9.15 8.62 -20.93
C GLY A 191 -10.36 8.29 -20.05
N GLU A 192 -11.13 7.27 -20.43
CA GLU A 192 -12.35 6.82 -19.73
C GLU A 192 -12.09 5.95 -18.48
N VAL A 193 -10.82 5.79 -18.08
CA VAL A 193 -10.42 4.89 -16.99
C VAL A 193 -9.58 5.65 -15.98
N GLY A 194 -9.90 5.52 -14.70
CA GLY A 194 -9.06 6.00 -13.62
C GLY A 194 -7.89 5.04 -13.37
N VAL A 195 -6.72 5.59 -13.08
CA VAL A 195 -5.52 4.86 -12.69
C VAL A 195 -5.23 5.14 -11.23
N LEU A 196 -5.05 4.09 -10.43
CA LEU A 196 -4.49 4.19 -9.09
C LEU A 196 -3.12 3.50 -9.06
N LEU A 197 -2.10 4.24 -8.67
CA LEU A 197 -0.77 3.75 -8.34
C LEU A 197 -0.64 3.68 -6.82
N LEU A 198 -0.26 2.52 -6.29
CA LEU A 198 -0.25 2.26 -4.85
C LEU A 198 0.67 1.08 -4.53
N THR A 199 1.11 0.96 -3.27
CA THR A 199 2.05 -0.11 -2.86
C THR A 199 1.38 -1.32 -2.22
N ALA A 200 0.10 -1.21 -1.86
CA ALA A 200 -0.73 -2.33 -1.39
C ALA A 200 -2.20 -2.09 -1.77
N VAL A 201 -2.88 -3.12 -2.31
CA VAL A 201 -4.31 -3.07 -2.62
C VAL A 201 -5.07 -3.97 -1.66
N ASP A 202 -6.09 -3.44 -1.00
CA ASP A 202 -7.10 -4.25 -0.31
C ASP A 202 -8.38 -4.30 -1.16
N ALA A 203 -8.63 -5.44 -1.80
CA ALA A 203 -9.78 -5.63 -2.67
C ALA A 203 -11.13 -5.53 -1.93
N SER A 204 -11.14 -5.75 -0.61
CA SER A 204 -12.36 -5.72 0.21
C SER A 204 -12.88 -4.30 0.48
N ARG A 205 -12.04 -3.28 0.26
CA ARG A 205 -12.35 -1.88 0.56
C ARG A 205 -12.94 -1.11 -0.61
N PHE A 206 -13.09 -1.73 -1.77
CA PHE A 206 -13.74 -1.08 -2.90
C PHE A 206 -15.25 -0.97 -2.68
N PRO A 207 -15.83 0.22 -2.89
CA PRO A 207 -17.28 0.39 -2.87
C PRO A 207 -17.98 -0.48 -3.93
N PRO A 208 -19.23 -0.93 -3.68
CA PRO A 208 -19.94 -1.87 -4.55
C PRO A 208 -20.29 -1.31 -5.95
N ASP A 209 -20.38 0.02 -6.06
CA ASP A 209 -20.64 0.78 -7.28
C ASP A 209 -19.37 1.05 -8.11
N VAL A 210 -18.19 0.73 -7.57
CA VAL A 210 -16.91 0.86 -8.25
C VAL A 210 -16.54 -0.43 -8.96
N ARG A 211 -16.10 -0.32 -10.22
CA ARG A 211 -15.48 -1.43 -10.95
C ARG A 211 -13.97 -1.26 -10.93
N ALA A 212 -13.25 -2.30 -10.52
CA ALA A 212 -11.79 -2.25 -10.39
C ALA A 212 -11.11 -3.51 -10.95
N GLY A 213 -10.12 -3.30 -11.80
CA GLY A 213 -9.19 -4.34 -12.25
C GLY A 213 -7.84 -4.15 -11.58
N ILE A 214 -7.40 -5.13 -10.79
CA ILE A 214 -6.11 -5.10 -10.10
C ILE A 214 -5.06 -5.77 -10.99
N GLY A 215 -4.01 -5.03 -11.33
CA GLY A 215 -2.91 -5.52 -12.14
C GLY A 215 -2.04 -6.54 -11.42
N SER A 216 -1.39 -7.39 -12.22
CA SER A 216 -0.36 -8.31 -11.75
C SER A 216 0.81 -7.55 -11.12
N PRO A 217 1.49 -8.13 -10.12
CA PRO A 217 2.76 -7.60 -9.64
C PRO A 217 3.83 -7.69 -10.74
N GLY A 218 4.81 -6.78 -10.70
CA GLY A 218 5.90 -6.71 -11.67
C GLY A 218 5.99 -5.34 -12.35
N PRO A 219 6.62 -5.27 -13.55
CA PRO A 219 6.82 -4.00 -14.26
C PRO A 219 5.50 -3.26 -14.51
N LEU A 220 5.48 -1.95 -14.22
CA LEU A 220 4.27 -1.13 -14.31
C LEU A 220 3.54 -1.20 -15.66
N PRO A 221 4.23 -1.24 -16.83
CA PRO A 221 3.52 -1.37 -18.10
C PRO A 221 2.71 -2.67 -18.22
N ARG A 222 3.25 -3.79 -17.72
CA ARG A 222 2.53 -5.07 -17.68
C ARG A 222 1.44 -5.05 -16.62
N SER A 223 1.70 -4.43 -15.47
CA SER A 223 0.70 -4.25 -14.41
C SER A 223 -0.50 -3.44 -14.92
N TRP A 224 -0.26 -2.38 -15.69
CA TRP A 224 -1.33 -1.57 -16.30
C TRP A 224 -2.14 -2.33 -17.35
N LEU A 225 -1.47 -3.04 -18.27
CA LEU A 225 -2.16 -3.87 -19.26
C LEU A 225 -3.05 -4.92 -18.59
N SER A 226 -2.50 -5.63 -17.59
CA SER A 226 -3.24 -6.64 -16.84
C SER A 226 -4.38 -6.04 -16.00
N ALA A 227 -4.20 -4.86 -15.40
CA ALA A 227 -5.25 -4.14 -14.69
C ALA A 227 -6.42 -3.78 -15.61
N ARG A 228 -6.14 -3.24 -16.81
CA ARG A 228 -7.17 -2.95 -17.82
C ARG A 228 -7.89 -4.22 -18.29
N THR A 229 -7.16 -5.32 -18.48
CA THR A 229 -7.77 -6.60 -18.79
C THR A 229 -8.69 -7.04 -17.66
N ALA A 230 -8.24 -7.05 -16.41
CA ALA A 230 -9.07 -7.39 -15.27
C ALA A 230 -10.33 -6.52 -15.16
N LEU A 231 -10.21 -5.22 -15.42
CA LEU A 231 -11.34 -4.29 -15.42
C LEU A 231 -12.41 -4.69 -16.45
N ARG A 232 -12.03 -5.22 -17.61
CA ARG A 232 -12.98 -5.71 -18.63
C ARG A 232 -13.79 -6.94 -18.18
N PHE A 233 -13.29 -7.71 -17.21
CA PHE A 233 -13.98 -8.88 -16.65
C PHE A 233 -14.83 -8.55 -15.41
N THR A 234 -14.87 -7.28 -15.00
CA THR A 234 -15.71 -6.88 -13.88
C THR A 234 -17.21 -6.97 -14.25
N THR A 235 -18.03 -7.38 -13.28
CA THR A 235 -19.49 -7.52 -13.44
C THR A 235 -20.20 -6.95 -12.22
N SER A 236 -21.54 -6.84 -12.25
CA SER A 236 -22.33 -6.44 -11.07
C SER A 236 -22.13 -7.33 -9.85
N ARG A 237 -21.89 -8.64 -10.06
CA ARG A 237 -21.63 -9.61 -9.00
C ARG A 237 -20.15 -9.70 -8.62
N GLN A 238 -19.26 -9.24 -9.49
CA GLN A 238 -17.82 -9.23 -9.28
C GLN A 238 -17.24 -7.86 -9.68
N PRO A 239 -17.47 -6.81 -8.87
CA PRO A 239 -17.00 -5.45 -9.16
C PRO A 239 -15.48 -5.34 -9.22
N VAL A 240 -14.77 -6.17 -8.45
CA VAL A 240 -13.32 -6.15 -8.31
C VAL A 240 -12.74 -7.47 -8.80
N VAL A 241 -11.77 -7.40 -9.71
CA VAL A 241 -11.10 -8.56 -10.29
C VAL A 241 -9.59 -8.40 -10.15
N ASP A 242 -8.92 -9.36 -9.51
CA ASP A 242 -7.45 -9.50 -9.60
C ASP A 242 -7.12 -10.25 -10.90
N TYR A 243 -6.27 -9.67 -11.75
CA TYR A 243 -5.88 -10.31 -13.00
C TYR A 243 -5.37 -11.75 -12.81
N ARG A 244 -4.66 -12.03 -11.72
CA ARG A 244 -4.13 -13.38 -11.43
C ARG A 244 -5.22 -14.42 -11.23
N SER A 245 -6.43 -13.99 -10.84
CA SER A 245 -7.59 -14.88 -10.67
C SER A 245 -8.24 -15.28 -11.99
N LEU A 246 -7.95 -14.60 -13.10
CA LEU A 246 -8.57 -14.89 -14.40
C LEU A 246 -8.05 -16.18 -15.04
N GLY A 247 -6.78 -16.54 -14.80
CA GLY A 247 -6.16 -17.69 -15.45
C GLY A 247 -6.34 -17.66 -16.98
N ALA A 248 -6.84 -18.74 -17.56
CA ALA A 248 -7.08 -18.86 -18.99
C ALA A 248 -8.14 -17.88 -19.53
N LEU A 249 -9.05 -17.37 -18.69
CA LEU A 249 -10.05 -16.39 -19.12
C LEU A 249 -9.41 -15.09 -19.62
N ALA A 250 -8.22 -14.74 -19.13
CA ALA A 250 -7.49 -13.56 -19.61
C ALA A 250 -7.19 -13.62 -21.12
N LEU A 251 -7.12 -14.82 -21.72
CA LEU A 251 -6.92 -14.96 -23.17
C LEU A 251 -8.10 -14.40 -23.97
N LEU A 252 -9.32 -14.50 -23.44
CA LEU A 252 -10.52 -13.96 -24.07
C LEU A 252 -10.47 -12.43 -24.21
N ALA A 253 -9.63 -11.74 -23.43
CA ALA A 253 -9.43 -10.29 -23.58
C ALA A 253 -8.86 -9.90 -24.95
N HIS A 254 -8.17 -10.82 -25.63
CA HIS A 254 -7.57 -10.59 -26.94
C HIS A 254 -8.60 -10.74 -28.08
N VAL A 255 -9.78 -11.29 -27.79
CA VAL A 255 -10.88 -11.33 -28.75
C VAL A 255 -11.49 -9.92 -28.86
N PRO A 256 -11.56 -9.34 -30.07
CA PRO A 256 -12.24 -8.06 -30.28
C PRO A 256 -13.70 -8.12 -29.80
N GLY A 257 -14.15 -7.07 -29.12
CA GLY A 257 -15.48 -7.06 -28.51
C GLY A 257 -16.61 -7.22 -29.53
N ASP A 258 -16.47 -6.60 -30.71
CA ASP A 258 -17.48 -6.66 -31.76
C ASP A 258 -17.57 -8.08 -32.34
N ALA A 259 -16.41 -8.69 -32.64
CA ALA A 259 -16.35 -10.09 -33.08
C ALA A 259 -16.94 -11.08 -32.06
N ALA A 260 -16.77 -10.81 -30.75
CA ALA A 260 -17.39 -11.62 -29.72
C ALA A 260 -18.92 -11.43 -29.66
N ARG A 261 -19.43 -10.21 -29.87
CA ARG A 261 -20.88 -9.93 -29.85
C ARG A 261 -21.59 -10.47 -31.09
N ASP A 262 -20.93 -10.46 -32.24
CA ASP A 262 -21.48 -10.97 -33.50
C ASP A 262 -21.51 -12.51 -33.56
N ASN A 263 -20.85 -13.18 -32.60
CA ASN A 263 -20.90 -14.63 -32.50
C ASN A 263 -22.26 -15.11 -31.98
N THR A 264 -22.89 -16.02 -32.74
CA THR A 264 -24.23 -16.56 -32.43
C THR A 264 -24.32 -17.23 -31.06
N ASP A 265 -23.30 -17.95 -30.62
CA ASP A 265 -23.31 -18.65 -29.33
C ASP A 265 -23.21 -17.65 -28.17
N VAL A 266 -22.39 -16.61 -28.31
CA VAL A 266 -22.29 -15.52 -27.33
C VAL A 266 -23.59 -14.73 -27.24
N ALA A 267 -24.22 -14.44 -28.38
CA ALA A 267 -25.53 -13.78 -28.41
C ALA A 267 -26.62 -14.64 -27.73
N ALA A 268 -26.61 -15.96 -27.95
CA ALA A 268 -27.52 -16.88 -27.27
C ALA A 268 -27.30 -16.91 -25.75
N LEU A 269 -26.03 -16.95 -25.29
CA LEU A 269 -25.68 -16.87 -23.88
C LEU A 269 -26.10 -15.55 -23.23
N ALA A 270 -25.97 -14.42 -23.94
CA ALA A 270 -26.41 -13.12 -23.46
C ALA A 270 -27.94 -13.09 -23.23
N GLY A 271 -28.72 -13.72 -24.13
CA GLY A 271 -30.16 -13.87 -23.97
C GLY A 271 -30.56 -14.70 -22.74
N LEU A 272 -29.78 -15.72 -22.39
CA LEU A 272 -30.02 -16.55 -21.19
C LEU A 272 -29.79 -15.79 -19.88
N GLY A 273 -28.88 -14.82 -19.86
CA GLY A 273 -28.60 -14.00 -18.67
C GLY A 273 -29.73 -13.02 -18.31
N ALA A 274 -30.58 -12.65 -19.27
CA ALA A 274 -31.77 -11.82 -19.04
C ALA A 274 -32.95 -12.65 -18.49
N ASP A 275 -33.02 -13.94 -18.84
CA ASP A 275 -34.06 -14.89 -18.40
C ASP A 275 -33.55 -15.78 -17.23
N ASP A 276 -33.16 -15.18 -16.09
CA ASP A 276 -32.60 -15.87 -14.91
C ASP A 276 -33.51 -17.00 -14.37
N HIS A 277 -34.81 -16.95 -14.69
CA HIS A 277 -35.77 -18.01 -14.36
C HIS A 277 -35.63 -19.29 -15.21
N ARG A 278 -35.24 -19.19 -16.50
CA ARG A 278 -35.15 -20.35 -17.41
C ARG A 278 -33.87 -21.14 -17.20
N VAL A 279 -32.76 -20.46 -16.93
CA VAL A 279 -31.48 -21.11 -16.60
C VAL A 279 -31.59 -21.90 -15.30
N ARG A 280 -32.22 -21.31 -14.26
CA ARG A 280 -32.54 -22.02 -13.01
C ARG A 280 -33.46 -23.22 -13.23
N ALA A 281 -34.49 -23.09 -14.06
CA ALA A 281 -35.40 -24.19 -14.38
C ALA A 281 -34.70 -25.32 -15.15
N PHE A 282 -33.78 -25.01 -16.06
CA PHE A 282 -32.97 -26.00 -16.79
C PHE A 282 -32.05 -26.78 -15.84
N PHE A 283 -31.28 -26.11 -14.99
CA PHE A 283 -30.43 -26.78 -14.00
C PHE A 283 -31.22 -27.59 -12.97
N GLN A 284 -32.43 -27.15 -12.59
CA GLN A 284 -33.32 -27.90 -11.71
C GLN A 284 -33.93 -29.13 -12.39
N ARG A 285 -34.24 -29.04 -13.70
CA ARG A 285 -34.76 -30.17 -14.49
C ARG A 285 -33.67 -31.21 -14.75
N SER A 286 -32.46 -30.80 -15.12
CA SER A 286 -31.31 -31.72 -15.28
C SER A 286 -30.90 -32.41 -13.97
N ARG A 287 -31.16 -31.78 -12.80
CA ARG A 287 -30.99 -32.44 -11.48
C ARG A 287 -32.13 -33.39 -11.11
N ARG A 288 -33.33 -33.25 -11.69
CA ARG A 288 -34.45 -34.18 -11.51
C ARG A 288 -34.36 -35.39 -12.43
N ASP A 289 -33.80 -35.21 -13.62
CA ASP A 289 -33.63 -36.27 -14.63
C ASP A 289 -32.39 -37.16 -14.38
N HIS A 290 -31.65 -36.93 -13.29
CA HIS A 290 -30.69 -37.89 -12.74
C HIS A 290 -31.23 -38.42 -11.40
N PRO A 291 -31.94 -39.55 -11.37
CA PRO A 291 -32.23 -40.21 -10.11
C PRO A 291 -30.89 -40.55 -9.45
N ARG A 292 -30.76 -40.17 -8.17
CA ARG A 292 -29.70 -40.71 -7.32
C ARG A 292 -29.85 -42.22 -7.34
N GLU A 293 -28.92 -42.92 -7.98
CA GLU A 293 -28.69 -44.34 -7.73
C GLU A 293 -28.21 -44.46 -6.29
N GLY A 294 -29.18 -44.56 -5.39
CA GLY A 294 -28.98 -44.90 -4.00
C GLY A 294 -28.86 -46.42 -3.86
N ALA A 295 -27.78 -46.82 -3.19
CA ALA A 295 -27.70 -48.00 -2.33
C ALA A 295 -27.98 -49.37 -2.97
N ARG A 296 -26.88 -50.07 -3.31
CA ARG A 296 -26.75 -51.50 -3.02
C ARG A 296 -25.59 -51.75 -2.07
N SER A 297 -25.92 -51.88 -0.79
CA SER A 297 -25.14 -52.61 0.20
C SER A 297 -25.65 -54.04 0.21
N ASP A 298 -24.83 -55.03 -0.14
CA ASP A 298 -24.38 -56.08 0.78
C ASP A 298 -23.63 -57.23 0.06
N ARG A 299 -22.41 -57.45 0.55
CA ARG A 299 -21.65 -58.70 0.75
C ARG A 299 -21.32 -59.63 -0.43
N VAL A 300 -20.02 -59.88 -0.64
CA VAL A 300 -19.24 -61.06 -0.17
C VAL A 300 -17.98 -61.15 -1.04
N GLY A 301 -16.79 -61.31 -0.44
CA GLY A 301 -15.61 -61.72 -1.20
C GLY A 301 -14.27 -61.30 -0.62
N THR A 302 -14.00 -61.65 0.64
CA THR A 302 -12.63 -61.78 1.14
C THR A 302 -11.83 -62.75 0.27
N VAL A 303 -10.81 -62.24 -0.42
CA VAL A 303 -9.65 -63.05 -0.82
C VAL A 303 -8.42 -62.19 -0.52
N GLY A 304 -7.75 -62.52 0.58
CA GLY A 304 -6.37 -62.10 0.77
C GLY A 304 -5.48 -62.83 -0.22
N TRP A 305 -4.31 -62.26 -0.50
CA TRP A 305 -3.03 -62.87 -0.12
C TRP A 305 -1.88 -61.88 -0.43
N PRO A 306 -0.72 -62.05 0.23
CA PRO A 306 0.22 -60.98 0.53
C PRO A 306 1.49 -61.02 -0.34
N CYS A 307 2.43 -60.15 0.04
CA CYS A 307 3.89 -60.17 -0.23
C CYS A 307 4.43 -59.19 -1.28
N SER A 308 4.93 -58.06 -0.75
CA SER A 308 6.22 -57.48 -1.15
C SER A 308 7.34 -58.52 -0.93
N PRO A 309 8.47 -58.46 -1.66
CA PRO A 309 9.66 -57.94 -0.99
C PRO A 309 10.70 -57.20 -1.88
N THR A 310 11.28 -56.16 -1.27
CA THR A 310 12.67 -55.61 -1.33
C THR A 310 13.28 -54.94 -2.60
N PRO A 311 14.17 -53.93 -2.38
CA PRO A 311 14.79 -53.13 -3.42
C PRO A 311 16.19 -53.63 -3.82
N GLY A 312 16.50 -53.60 -5.13
CA GLY A 312 17.83 -53.89 -5.67
C GLY A 312 18.61 -52.61 -5.99
N ARG A 313 19.82 -52.52 -5.45
CA ARG A 313 20.83 -51.47 -5.67
C ARG A 313 21.93 -51.98 -6.65
N ILE A 314 22.21 -51.18 -7.70
CA ILE A 314 23.51 -50.83 -8.37
C ILE A 314 24.28 -52.00 -9.06
N PRO A 315 25.10 -51.76 -10.11
CA PRO A 315 26.35 -50.97 -10.09
C PRO A 315 26.34 -49.67 -10.92
#